data_AF-A0A0D2JKF7-F1
#
_entry.id   AF-A0A0D2JKF7-F1
#
_cell.length_a   1.000
_cell.length_b   1.000
_cell.length_c   1.000
_cell.angle_alpha   90.00
_cell.angle_beta   90.00
_cell.angle_gamma   90.00
#
_symmetry.space_group_name_H-M   'P 1'
#
loop_
_entity.id
_entity.type
_entity.pdbx_description
1 polymer ?
#
loop_
_entity_poly.entity_id
_entity_poly.type
_entity_poly.pdbx_seq_one_letter_code
_entity_poly.pdbx_strand_id
1 'polypeptide(L)'
;MSFDAEDDLDADLAAELSRRQAPDAWRKLQRQLEMAWDIRKSRGMRAKCSCCEGSGESECRWCHGTGAMMAGDTFLRSADGSSHCPVCKGTGQVACENCRGTGYRALWLGESASRGEP
;
A
#
# COMPACT_ATOMS: atom_id res chain seq x y z
N MET A 1 41.26 -36.19 33.63
CA MET A 1 41.29 -35.86 32.20
C MET A 1 39.92 -36.20 31.65
N SER A 2 39.00 -35.24 31.63
CA SER A 2 37.63 -35.40 31.12
C SER A 2 36.99 -34.05 30.75
N PHE A 3 37.81 -33.03 30.47
CA PHE A 3 37.36 -31.66 30.24
C PHE A 3 37.02 -31.42 28.75
N ASP A 4 37.57 -32.22 27.84
CA ASP A 4 37.44 -32.01 26.39
C ASP A 4 36.08 -32.46 25.81
N ALA A 5 35.35 -33.36 26.48
CA ALA A 5 34.07 -33.88 25.98
C ALA A 5 32.88 -32.91 26.19
N GLU A 6 32.99 -32.00 27.15
CA GLU A 6 31.95 -31.00 27.43
C GLU A 6 32.03 -29.82 26.43
N ASP A 7 33.26 -29.43 26.04
CA ASP A 7 33.49 -28.37 25.05
C ASP A 7 32.98 -28.73 23.65
N ASP A 8 33.13 -29.99 23.22
CA ASP A 8 32.63 -30.46 21.92
C ASP A 8 31.09 -30.48 21.87
N LEU A 9 30.45 -30.86 22.97
CA LEU A 9 28.99 -30.84 23.09
C LEU A 9 28.41 -29.42 23.06
N ASP A 10 29.10 -28.47 23.70
CA ASP A 10 28.71 -27.07 23.70
C ASP A 10 28.83 -26.44 22.30
N ALA A 11 29.85 -26.82 21.53
CA ALA A 11 30.03 -26.36 20.15
C ALA A 11 28.93 -26.90 19.21
N ASP A 12 28.60 -28.17 19.31
CA ASP A 12 27.53 -28.79 18.51
C ASP A 12 26.14 -28.24 18.85
N LEU A 13 25.88 -28.01 20.13
CA LEU A 13 24.64 -27.38 20.59
C LEU A 13 24.54 -25.92 20.12
N ALA A 14 25.62 -25.16 20.18
CA ALA A 14 25.67 -23.78 19.70
C ALA A 14 25.43 -23.70 18.18
N ALA A 15 25.96 -24.63 17.40
CA ALA A 15 25.72 -24.71 15.96
C ALA A 15 24.24 -25.04 15.66
N GLU A 16 23.64 -25.96 16.40
CA GLU A 16 22.24 -26.33 16.21
C GLU A 16 21.26 -25.23 16.65
N LEU A 17 21.55 -24.55 17.76
CA LEU A 17 20.80 -23.38 18.20
C LEU A 17 20.92 -22.23 17.19
N SER A 18 22.10 -22.01 16.63
CA SER A 18 22.32 -20.99 15.60
C SER A 18 21.59 -21.32 14.29
N ARG A 19 21.48 -22.60 13.91
CA ARG A 19 20.65 -23.06 12.78
C ARG A 19 19.14 -22.84 13.02
N ARG A 20 18.68 -23.01 14.26
CA ARG A 20 17.28 -22.82 14.65
C ARG A 20 16.93 -21.36 14.95
N GLN A 21 17.91 -20.53 15.30
CA GLN A 21 17.74 -19.09 15.37
C GLN A 21 17.51 -18.57 13.96
N ALA A 22 16.27 -18.17 13.68
CA ALA A 22 15.89 -17.46 12.47
C ALA A 22 15.82 -15.96 12.80
N PRO A 23 16.95 -15.23 12.88
CA PRO A 23 16.96 -13.81 13.25
C PRO A 23 16.11 -12.97 12.31
N ASP A 24 16.04 -13.35 11.03
CA ASP A 24 15.19 -12.70 10.04
C ASP A 24 13.69 -12.92 10.28
N ALA A 25 13.30 -14.09 10.77
CA ALA A 25 11.91 -14.39 11.12
C ALA A 25 11.46 -13.53 12.31
N TRP A 26 12.31 -13.42 13.35
CA TRP A 26 12.03 -12.57 14.51
C TRP A 26 11.98 -11.09 14.14
N ARG A 27 12.89 -10.61 13.27
CA ARG A 27 12.84 -9.24 12.74
C ARG A 27 11.58 -8.95 11.92
N LYS A 28 11.07 -9.93 11.17
CA LYS A 28 9.79 -9.79 10.45
C LYS A 28 8.62 -9.75 11.43
N LEU A 29 8.61 -10.64 12.41
CA LEU A 29 7.57 -10.70 13.44
C LEU A 29 7.51 -9.41 14.26
N GLN A 30 8.66 -8.88 14.68
CA GLN A 30 8.74 -7.61 15.40
C GLN A 30 8.12 -6.46 14.58
N ARG A 31 8.46 -6.34 13.30
CA ARG A 31 7.86 -5.33 12.41
C ARG A 31 6.35 -5.48 12.26
N GLN A 32 5.84 -6.72 12.18
CA GLN A 32 4.40 -6.98 12.11
C GLN A 32 3.68 -6.60 13.42
N LEU A 33 4.29 -6.89 14.57
CA LEU A 33 3.76 -6.53 15.89
C LEU A 33 3.75 -5.01 16.11
N GLU A 34 4.81 -4.32 15.72
CA GLU A 34 4.89 -2.85 15.75
C GLU A 34 3.79 -2.22 14.89
N MET A 35 3.62 -2.69 13.65
CA MET A 35 2.55 -2.21 12.77
C MET A 35 1.15 -2.48 13.36
N ALA A 36 0.90 -3.67 13.91
CA ALA A 36 -0.36 -3.99 14.55
C ALA A 36 -0.65 -3.11 15.77
N TRP A 37 0.39 -2.80 16.55
CA TRP A 37 0.30 -1.88 17.68
C TRP A 37 -0.08 -0.47 17.22
N ASP A 38 0.58 0.05 16.18
CA ASP A 38 0.28 1.38 15.64
C ASP A 38 -1.14 1.47 15.09
N ILE A 39 -1.62 0.45 14.38
CA ILE A 39 -3.01 0.34 13.92
C ILE A 39 -3.98 0.41 15.11
N ARG A 40 -3.70 -0.34 16.19
CA ARG A 40 -4.54 -0.37 17.39
C ARG A 40 -4.55 0.99 18.10
N LYS A 41 -3.37 1.59 18.29
CA LYS A 41 -3.19 2.87 19.01
C LYS A 41 -3.82 4.04 18.26
N SER A 42 -3.69 4.05 16.94
CA SER A 42 -4.21 5.12 16.07
C SER A 42 -5.59 4.82 15.49
N ARG A 43 -6.33 3.87 16.08
CA ARG A 43 -7.67 3.49 15.65
C ARG A 43 -8.60 4.71 15.69
N GLY A 44 -9.03 5.13 14.50
CA GLY A 44 -9.91 6.31 14.31
C GLY A 44 -9.18 7.60 13.90
N MET A 45 -7.85 7.63 13.99
CA MET A 45 -7.06 8.80 13.59
C MET A 45 -6.74 8.74 12.10
N ARG A 46 -7.37 9.65 11.34
CA ARG A 46 -7.29 9.70 9.88
C ARG A 46 -6.94 11.12 9.46
N ALA A 47 -6.01 11.27 8.53
CA ALA A 47 -5.78 12.54 7.85
C ALA A 47 -6.58 12.59 6.54
N LYS A 48 -7.03 13.78 6.16
CA LYS A 48 -7.55 14.01 4.81
C LYS A 48 -6.46 13.71 3.79
N CYS A 49 -6.84 13.06 2.70
CA CYS A 49 -5.93 12.86 1.58
C CYS A 49 -5.58 14.22 0.99
N SER A 50 -4.29 14.54 0.86
CA SER A 50 -3.83 15.79 0.25
C SER A 50 -4.07 15.83 -1.26
N CYS A 51 -4.08 14.67 -1.95
CA CYS A 51 -4.24 14.61 -3.40
C CYS A 51 -5.66 14.91 -3.89
N CYS A 52 -6.67 14.65 -3.07
CA CYS A 52 -8.08 14.84 -3.43
C CYS A 52 -8.84 15.69 -2.39
N GLU A 53 -8.11 16.26 -1.43
CA GLU A 53 -8.63 17.13 -0.37
C GLU A 53 -9.80 16.55 0.45
N GLY A 54 -9.96 15.23 0.45
CA GLY A 54 -11.05 14.54 1.13
C GLY A 54 -12.25 14.16 0.25
N SER A 55 -12.26 14.50 -1.04
CA SER A 55 -13.35 14.06 -1.95
C SER A 55 -13.34 12.55 -2.18
N GLY A 56 -12.15 11.93 -2.15
CA GLY A 56 -11.97 10.52 -2.51
C GLY A 56 -11.85 10.29 -4.02
N GLU A 57 -12.19 11.28 -4.84
CA GLU A 57 -12.16 11.20 -6.30
C GLU A 57 -11.17 12.23 -6.87
N SER A 58 -10.59 11.88 -8.01
CA SER A 58 -9.73 12.77 -8.79
C SER A 58 -10.23 12.81 -10.22
N GLU A 59 -9.97 13.92 -10.90
CA GLU A 59 -10.32 14.08 -12.30
C GLU A 59 -9.72 12.95 -13.16
N CYS A 60 -10.54 12.38 -14.04
CA CYS A 60 -10.08 11.34 -14.94
C CYS A 60 -9.10 11.93 -15.94
N ARG A 61 -7.81 11.59 -15.82
CA ARG A 61 -6.74 12.08 -16.71
C ARG A 61 -6.92 11.71 -18.19
N TRP A 62 -7.77 10.73 -18.48
CA TRP A 62 -8.01 10.24 -19.85
C TRP A 62 -9.06 11.05 -20.61
N CYS A 63 -10.03 11.61 -19.91
CA CYS A 63 -11.08 12.44 -20.52
C CYS A 63 -11.09 13.87 -19.98
N HIS A 64 -10.16 14.22 -19.09
CA HIS A 64 -10.09 15.54 -18.45
C HIS A 64 -11.44 16.00 -17.89
N GLY A 65 -12.09 15.13 -17.13
CA GLY A 65 -13.39 15.44 -16.51
C GLY A 65 -14.60 15.41 -17.43
N THR A 66 -14.43 15.33 -18.76
CA THR A 66 -15.55 15.42 -19.72
C THR A 66 -16.45 14.18 -19.74
N GLY A 67 -15.96 13.05 -19.25
CA GLY A 67 -16.67 11.77 -19.31
C GLY A 67 -16.69 11.13 -20.70
N ALA A 68 -16.15 11.77 -21.73
CA ALA A 68 -16.02 11.23 -23.08
C ALA A 68 -14.55 11.17 -23.51
N MET A 69 -14.11 10.01 -24.03
CA MET A 69 -12.73 9.87 -24.48
C MET A 69 -12.59 10.36 -25.93
N MET A 70 -11.59 11.19 -26.19
CA MET A 70 -11.25 11.65 -27.55
C MET A 70 -9.87 11.11 -27.94
N ALA A 71 -9.74 10.68 -29.19
CA ALA A 71 -8.45 10.37 -29.82
C ALA A 71 -8.25 11.35 -30.98
N GLY A 72 -7.36 12.33 -30.78
CA GLY A 72 -7.30 13.50 -31.66
C GLY A 72 -8.61 14.27 -31.59
N ASP A 73 -9.25 14.49 -32.75
CA ASP A 73 -10.51 15.23 -32.88
C ASP A 73 -11.75 14.32 -32.90
N THR A 74 -11.57 13.00 -32.72
CA THR A 74 -12.67 12.02 -32.82
C THR A 74 -13.05 11.47 -31.46
N PHE A 75 -14.35 11.50 -31.14
CA PHE A 75 -14.89 10.81 -29.97
C PHE A 75 -14.80 9.29 -30.15
N LEU A 76 -14.22 8.61 -29.16
CA LEU A 76 -14.29 7.15 -29.11
C LEU A 76 -15.73 6.75 -28.79
N ARG A 77 -16.29 5.91 -29.68
CA ARG A 77 -17.62 5.36 -29.51
C ARG A 77 -17.51 3.90 -29.10
N SER A 78 -18.12 3.57 -27.97
CA SER A 78 -18.22 2.21 -27.46
C SER A 78 -19.19 1.37 -28.31
N ALA A 79 -19.13 0.05 -28.16
CA ALA A 79 -19.94 -0.89 -28.93
C ALA A 79 -21.46 -0.72 -28.70
N ASP A 80 -21.85 -0.14 -27.57
CA ASP A 80 -23.22 0.23 -27.21
C ASP A 80 -23.68 1.56 -27.85
N GLY A 81 -22.82 2.21 -28.64
CA GLY A 81 -23.10 3.48 -29.29
C GLY A 81 -22.90 4.70 -28.39
N SER A 82 -22.47 4.52 -27.13
CA SER A 82 -22.15 5.62 -26.20
C SER A 82 -20.74 6.16 -26.44
N SER A 83 -20.52 7.45 -26.20
CA SER A 83 -19.18 8.08 -26.26
C SER A 83 -18.51 8.12 -24.89
N HIS A 84 -18.91 7.24 -23.97
CA HIS A 84 -18.38 7.25 -22.60
C HIS A 84 -16.90 6.86 -22.58
N CYS A 85 -16.14 7.58 -21.76
CA CYS A 85 -14.77 7.24 -21.46
C CYS A 85 -14.75 5.84 -20.78
N PRO A 86 -14.02 4.85 -21.32
CA PRO A 86 -14.00 3.49 -20.79
C PRO A 86 -13.37 3.40 -19.39
N VAL A 87 -12.54 4.38 -19.02
CA VAL A 87 -11.83 4.40 -17.73
C VAL A 87 -12.74 4.86 -16.60
N CYS A 88 -13.44 5.98 -16.76
CA CYS A 88 -14.37 6.51 -15.75
C CYS A 88 -15.83 6.13 -16.00
N LYS A 89 -16.13 5.39 -17.08
CA LYS A 89 -17.48 4.98 -17.49
C LYS A 89 -18.46 6.15 -17.61
N GLY A 90 -17.97 7.30 -18.08
CA GLY A 90 -18.79 8.49 -18.28
C GLY A 90 -18.88 9.45 -17.08
N THR A 91 -18.34 9.10 -15.91
CA THR A 91 -18.46 9.98 -14.71
C THR A 91 -17.52 11.19 -14.75
N GLY A 92 -16.47 11.15 -15.57
CA GLY A 92 -15.42 12.18 -15.59
C GLY A 92 -14.43 12.11 -14.41
N GLN A 93 -14.72 11.30 -13.39
CA GLN A 93 -13.91 11.18 -12.19
C GLN A 93 -13.51 9.72 -11.94
N VAL A 94 -12.35 9.53 -11.32
CA VAL A 94 -11.84 8.21 -10.93
C VAL A 94 -11.49 8.23 -9.44
N ALA A 95 -11.55 7.07 -8.79
CA ALA A 95 -11.13 6.95 -7.41
C ALA A 95 -9.67 7.42 -7.27
N CYS A 96 -9.41 8.29 -6.30
CA CYS A 96 -8.07 8.80 -6.05
C CYS A 96 -7.14 7.64 -5.69
N GLU A 97 -6.04 7.48 -6.42
CA GLU A 97 -5.11 6.34 -6.26
C GLU A 97 -4.48 6.28 -4.86
N ASN A 98 -4.24 7.45 -4.25
CA ASN A 98 -3.54 7.54 -2.97
C ASN A 98 -4.42 7.17 -1.76
N CYS A 99 -5.72 7.44 -1.83
CA CYS A 99 -6.68 7.05 -0.79
C CYS A 99 -7.62 5.91 -1.22
N ARG A 100 -7.50 5.43 -2.46
CA ARG A 100 -8.35 4.40 -3.07
C ARG A 100 -9.85 4.67 -2.91
N GLY A 101 -10.26 5.93 -3.09
CA GLY A 101 -11.68 6.31 -2.98
C GLY A 101 -12.16 6.67 -1.57
N THR A 102 -11.34 6.52 -0.52
CA THR A 102 -11.82 6.78 0.85
C THR A 102 -11.83 8.26 1.23
N GLY A 103 -11.07 9.11 0.54
CA GLY A 103 -10.83 10.51 0.90
C GLY A 103 -9.91 10.71 2.12
N TYR A 104 -9.60 9.65 2.87
CA TYR A 104 -8.84 9.71 4.11
C TYR A 104 -7.77 8.63 4.18
N ARG A 105 -6.61 8.97 4.73
CA ARG A 105 -5.50 8.05 4.94
C ARG A 105 -5.26 7.90 6.44
N ALA A 106 -4.90 6.69 6.85
CA ALA A 106 -4.57 6.45 8.25
C ALA A 106 -3.21 7.06 8.59
N LEU A 107 -3.09 7.73 9.75
CA LEU A 107 -1.84 8.39 10.12
C LEU A 107 -0.66 7.43 10.30
N TRP A 108 -0.94 6.20 10.76
CA TRP A 108 0.07 5.16 10.91
C TRP A 108 0.67 4.67 9.59
N LEU A 109 0.08 5.02 8.44
CA LEU A 109 0.60 4.64 7.11
C LEU A 109 1.82 5.48 6.67
N GLY A 110 2.17 6.53 7.41
CA GLY A 110 3.34 7.38 7.15
C GLY A 110 3.20 8.34 5.96
N GLU A 111 4.12 9.31 5.92
CA GLU A 111 4.21 10.38 4.90
C GLU A 111 4.91 9.93 3.61
N SER A 112 5.69 8.84 3.63
CA SER A 112 6.30 8.28 2.42
C SER A 112 5.28 7.70 1.45
N ALA A 113 4.07 7.39 1.93
CA ALA A 113 2.98 6.95 1.09
C ALA A 113 2.10 8.13 0.60
N SER A 114 2.34 9.37 1.04
CA SER A 114 1.59 10.56 0.58
C SER A 114 2.18 11.20 -0.69
N ARG A 115 3.46 10.97 -0.99
CA ARG A 115 4.04 11.23 -2.31
C ARG A 115 3.81 10.00 -3.19
N GLY A 116 2.75 10.02 -3.99
CA GLY A 116 2.80 9.25 -5.22
C GLY A 116 4.00 9.75 -6.01
N GLU A 117 5.01 8.90 -6.18
CA GLU A 117 6.03 9.13 -7.22
C GLU A 117 5.31 9.22 -8.58
N PRO A 118 5.75 10.15 -9.45
CA PRO A 118 5.15 10.39 -10.75
C PRO A 118 5.25 9.20 -11.71
#